data_AF-A0A9W9ZGA5-F1
#
_entry.id   AF-A0A9W9ZGA5-F1
#
_cell.length_a   1.000
_cell.length_b   1.000
_cell.length_c   1.000
_cell.angle_alpha   90.00
_cell.angle_beta   90.00
_cell.angle_gamma   90.00
#
_symmetry.space_group_name_H-M   'P 1'
#
loop_
_entity.id
_entity.type
_entity.pdbx_description
1 polymer ?
#
loop_
_entity_poly.entity_id
_entity_poly.type
_entity_poly.pdbx_seq_one_letter_code
_entity_poly.pdbx_strand_id
1 'polypeptide(L)'
;MNDVKPEEQTPAGSSQSELNHYTDVFTPNKIGVVQKRILVQGQTEIGKSTFVKKLAVDWAELNDEKTEDKQGDALGRFESDGDTSNENKVAIQHGGTSSNEYVDMSQQNQKNTLKKFELVLVINLKEVSKCRSLRDVISRCNIFTEEDTPLTEGLLSYIAKNQEKVLLVFDGYDEYRCGSNSEIYEIFRGKKLRNCCVLITTRISKADELR
;
A
#
# COMPACT_ATOMS: atom_id res chain seq x y z
N MET A 1 -51.31 17.42 -7.89
CA MET A 1 -50.08 16.98 -7.21
C MET A 1 -49.31 16.13 -8.20
N ASN A 2 -48.18 16.61 -8.71
CA ASN A 2 -47.30 15.81 -9.56
C ASN A 2 -46.19 15.27 -8.66
N ASP A 3 -46.12 13.95 -8.54
CA ASP A 3 -45.06 13.25 -7.82
C ASP A 3 -43.74 13.36 -8.60
N VAL A 4 -42.82 14.17 -8.09
CA VAL A 4 -41.44 14.23 -8.56
C VAL A 4 -40.69 13.07 -7.91
N LYS A 5 -40.39 12.05 -8.71
CA LYS A 5 -39.46 10.96 -8.36
C LYS A 5 -38.06 11.56 -8.13
N PRO A 6 -37.32 11.24 -7.06
CA PRO A 6 -35.96 11.72 -6.92
C PRO A 6 -35.11 11.06 -8.00
N GLU A 7 -34.54 11.86 -8.90
CA GLU A 7 -33.47 11.44 -9.79
C GLU A 7 -32.32 10.90 -8.94
N GLU A 8 -31.97 9.64 -9.18
CA GLU A 8 -30.73 9.04 -8.73
C GLU A 8 -29.58 9.74 -9.47
N GLN A 9 -29.10 10.83 -8.89
CA GLN A 9 -27.93 11.54 -9.40
C GLN A 9 -26.71 10.65 -9.19
N THR A 10 -26.30 10.01 -10.29
CA THR A 10 -25.00 9.37 -10.42
C THR A 10 -23.93 10.46 -10.27
N PRO A 11 -22.95 10.34 -9.36
CA PRO A 11 -21.89 11.33 -9.29
C PRO A 11 -21.03 11.20 -10.54
N ALA A 12 -20.86 12.32 -11.25
CA ALA A 12 -19.86 12.48 -12.28
C ALA A 12 -18.46 12.23 -11.68
N GLY A 13 -17.97 11.00 -11.78
CA GLY A 13 -16.63 10.60 -11.41
C GLY A 13 -15.93 10.08 -12.65
N SER A 14 -14.72 10.59 -12.92
CA SER A 14 -13.81 10.13 -13.96
C SER A 14 -13.91 8.62 -14.17
N SER A 15 -13.92 8.15 -15.41
CA SER A 15 -13.85 6.73 -15.76
C SER A 15 -12.72 6.02 -14.99
N GLN A 16 -13.04 5.47 -13.82
CA GLN A 16 -12.10 4.72 -12.99
C GLN A 16 -11.98 3.36 -13.69
N SER A 17 -10.82 3.11 -14.28
CA SER A 17 -10.52 1.78 -14.79
C SER A 17 -10.54 0.79 -13.62
N GLU A 18 -11.14 -0.36 -13.85
CA GLU A 18 -11.04 -1.48 -12.92
C GLU A 18 -9.57 -1.79 -12.63
N LEU A 19 -9.26 -2.03 -11.35
CA LEU A 19 -7.92 -2.38 -10.91
C LEU A 19 -7.75 -3.89 -11.02
N ASN A 20 -6.65 -4.34 -11.59
CA ASN A 20 -6.35 -5.79 -11.66
C ASN A 20 -5.94 -6.33 -10.30
N HIS A 21 -5.22 -5.52 -9.53
CA HIS A 21 -4.88 -5.81 -8.15
C HIS A 21 -5.02 -4.55 -7.28
N TYR A 22 -5.29 -4.74 -5.98
CA TYR A 22 -5.52 -3.60 -5.10
C TYR A 22 -4.28 -2.71 -4.96
N THR A 23 -3.07 -3.26 -5.07
CA THR A 23 -1.81 -2.49 -4.99
C THR A 23 -1.64 -1.53 -6.15
N ASP A 24 -2.39 -1.71 -7.23
CA ASP A 24 -2.35 -0.83 -8.41
C ASP A 24 -2.82 0.59 -8.07
N VAL A 25 -3.52 0.81 -6.94
CA VAL A 25 -3.79 2.16 -6.41
C VAL A 25 -2.52 2.97 -6.14
N PHE A 26 -1.38 2.30 -5.94
CA PHE A 26 -0.10 2.92 -5.67
C PHE A 26 0.81 3.02 -6.89
N THR A 27 0.41 2.51 -8.06
CA THR A 27 1.23 2.56 -9.27
C THR A 27 0.97 3.85 -10.06
N PRO A 28 1.88 4.25 -10.95
CA PRO A 28 1.64 5.39 -11.84
C PRO A 28 0.38 5.16 -12.69
N ASN A 29 -0.44 6.19 -12.84
CA ASN A 29 -1.58 6.15 -13.77
C ASN A 29 -1.10 6.07 -15.23
N LYS A 30 -2.04 6.03 -16.20
CA LYS A 30 -1.75 5.96 -17.64
C LYS A 30 -0.85 7.10 -18.17
N ILE A 31 -0.69 8.18 -17.41
CA ILE A 31 0.11 9.37 -17.74
C ILE A 31 1.44 9.36 -16.97
N GLY A 32 1.77 8.28 -16.26
CA GLY A 32 3.01 8.14 -15.48
C GLY A 32 3.01 8.87 -14.14
N VAL A 33 1.86 9.40 -13.68
CA VAL A 33 1.76 10.13 -12.41
C VAL A 33 1.34 9.21 -11.28
N VAL A 34 2.14 9.16 -10.21
CA VAL A 34 1.80 8.45 -8.97
C VAL A 34 0.90 9.35 -8.10
N GLN A 35 -0.30 8.86 -7.80
CA GLN A 35 -1.21 9.56 -6.90
C GLN A 35 -0.72 9.47 -5.45
N LYS A 36 -0.65 10.61 -4.77
CA LYS A 36 -0.23 10.69 -3.36
C LYS A 36 -1.41 10.79 -2.39
N ARG A 37 -2.63 11.00 -2.89
CA ARG A 37 -3.87 11.07 -2.13
C ARG A 37 -4.86 10.10 -2.75
N ILE A 38 -5.11 9.01 -2.04
CA ILE A 38 -5.92 7.88 -2.51
C ILE A 38 -7.16 7.82 -1.60
N LEU A 39 -8.34 7.86 -2.21
CA LEU A 39 -9.62 7.77 -1.50
C LEU A 39 -10.29 6.44 -1.82
N VAL A 40 -10.51 5.62 -0.80
CA VAL A 40 -11.26 4.36 -0.88
C VAL A 40 -12.62 4.57 -0.24
N GLN A 41 -13.65 4.73 -1.07
CA GLN A 41 -15.03 4.92 -0.64
C GLN A 41 -15.86 3.65 -0.89
N GLY A 42 -16.88 3.43 -0.06
CA GLY A 42 -17.79 2.30 -0.24
C GLY A 42 -18.89 2.29 0.81
N GLN A 43 -19.90 1.43 0.63
CA GLN A 43 -20.98 1.26 1.62
C GLN A 43 -20.45 0.85 2.99
N THR A 44 -21.26 1.04 4.03
CA THR A 44 -20.98 0.51 5.37
C THR A 44 -20.74 -1.00 5.29
N GLU A 45 -19.83 -1.53 6.12
CA GLU A 45 -19.57 -2.97 6.23
C GLU A 45 -19.08 -3.70 4.96
N ILE A 46 -18.83 -2.99 3.86
CA ILE A 46 -18.28 -3.57 2.62
C ILE A 46 -16.85 -4.10 2.75
N GLY A 47 -16.24 -4.00 3.94
CA GLY A 47 -14.89 -4.53 4.20
C GLY A 47 -13.74 -3.53 4.01
N LYS A 48 -13.98 -2.21 3.98
CA LYS A 48 -12.90 -1.20 3.85
C LYS A 48 -11.80 -1.33 4.92
N SER A 49 -12.18 -1.52 6.18
CA SER A 49 -11.21 -1.77 7.26
C SER A 49 -10.49 -3.12 7.10
N THR A 50 -11.16 -4.13 6.54
CA THR A 50 -10.53 -5.42 6.21
C THR A 50 -9.48 -5.25 5.11
N PHE A 51 -9.77 -4.44 4.09
CA PHE A 51 -8.82 -4.07 3.06
C PHE A 51 -7.58 -3.37 3.65
N VAL A 52 -7.75 -2.41 4.56
CA VAL A 52 -6.63 -1.74 5.25
C VAL A 52 -5.80 -2.72 6.06
N LYS A 53 -6.44 -3.65 6.76
CA LYS A 53 -5.75 -4.71 7.51
C LYS A 53 -4.95 -5.63 6.58
N LYS A 54 -5.53 -6.04 5.45
CA LYS A 54 -4.82 -6.85 4.43
C LYS A 54 -3.60 -6.12 3.89
N LEU A 55 -3.74 -4.83 3.54
CA LEU A 55 -2.63 -3.98 3.11
C LEU A 55 -1.50 -3.94 4.16
N ALA A 56 -1.84 -3.79 5.43
CA ALA A 56 -0.86 -3.74 6.51
C ALA A 56 -0.14 -5.08 6.70
N VAL A 57 -0.88 -6.19 6.67
CA VAL A 57 -0.32 -7.55 6.75
C VAL A 57 0.61 -7.81 5.57
N ASP A 58 0.16 -7.53 4.35
CA ASP A 58 0.96 -7.75 3.13
C ASP A 58 2.24 -6.93 3.12
N TRP A 59 2.20 -5.71 3.65
CA TRP A 59 3.39 -4.88 3.81
C TRP A 59 4.35 -5.43 4.88
N ALA A 60 3.82 -5.91 6.01
CA ALA A 60 4.63 -6.46 7.10
C ALA A 60 5.26 -7.83 6.75
N GLU A 61 4.64 -8.60 5.86
CA GLU A 61 5.10 -9.92 5.39
C GLU A 61 5.95 -9.83 4.11
N LEU A 62 6.41 -8.64 3.73
CA LEU A 62 7.37 -8.50 2.62
C LEU A 62 8.70 -9.14 3.03
N ASN A 63 8.97 -10.34 2.52
CA ASN A 63 10.26 -10.99 2.71
C ASN A 63 11.38 -10.12 2.11
N ASP A 64 12.40 -9.82 2.93
CA ASP A 64 13.71 -9.37 2.47
C ASP A 64 14.38 -10.54 1.75
N GLU A 65 14.07 -10.73 0.47
CA GLU A 65 14.96 -11.44 -0.43
C GLU A 65 16.26 -10.63 -0.52
N LYS A 66 17.15 -10.82 0.45
CA LYS A 66 18.58 -10.55 0.25
C LYS A 66 19.00 -11.48 -0.87
N THR A 67 19.17 -10.94 -2.06
CA THR A 67 19.96 -11.57 -3.12
C THR A 67 21.37 -11.75 -2.58
N GLU A 68 21.63 -12.91 -1.96
CA GLU A 68 22.97 -13.48 -1.93
C GLU A 68 23.29 -13.86 -3.38
N ASP A 69 23.78 -12.89 -4.15
CA ASP A 69 24.46 -13.16 -5.40
C ASP A 69 25.63 -14.10 -5.06
N LYS A 70 25.48 -15.36 -5.45
CA LYS A 70 26.59 -16.32 -5.43
C LYS A 70 27.69 -15.76 -6.32
N GLN A 71 28.68 -15.17 -5.65
CA GLN A 71 29.92 -14.75 -6.26
C GLN A 71 30.55 -15.99 -6.93
N GLY A 72 30.82 -15.85 -8.23
CA GLY A 72 31.19 -16.97 -9.08
C GLY A 72 32.44 -17.70 -8.63
N ASP A 73 32.33 -19.01 -8.44
CA ASP A 73 33.47 -19.91 -8.45
C ASP A 73 33.91 -20.15 -9.90
N ALA A 74 34.78 -19.26 -10.38
CA ALA A 74 35.62 -19.49 -11.54
C ALA A 74 37.07 -19.74 -11.08
N LEU A 75 37.40 -21.01 -10.85
CA LEU A 75 38.74 -21.61 -10.80
C LEU A 75 38.49 -23.12 -10.89
N GLY A 76 38.87 -23.90 -11.89
CA GLY A 76 39.97 -23.80 -12.84
C GLY A 76 40.65 -25.18 -12.90
N ARG A 77 40.20 -26.01 -13.85
CA ARG A 77 40.90 -27.15 -14.53
C ARG A 77 41.71 -28.18 -13.71
N PHE A 78 41.38 -29.46 -13.91
CA PHE A 78 42.34 -30.51 -14.31
C PHE A 78 41.60 -31.61 -15.12
N GLU A 79 42.18 -31.99 -16.27
CA GLU A 79 41.77 -33.10 -17.16
C GLU A 79 42.44 -34.44 -16.76
N SER A 80 42.06 -35.52 -17.46
CA SER A 80 42.48 -36.96 -17.45
C SER A 80 41.71 -37.86 -16.47
N ASP A 81 41.21 -39.07 -16.80
CA ASP A 81 41.19 -39.97 -17.97
C ASP A 81 40.05 -41.00 -17.74
N GLY A 82 39.52 -41.67 -18.78
CA GLY A 82 38.80 -42.96 -18.59
C GLY A 82 37.64 -43.26 -19.55
N ASP A 83 37.74 -44.41 -20.23
CA ASP A 83 37.04 -44.83 -21.45
C ASP A 83 35.72 -45.65 -21.24
N THR A 84 34.94 -45.73 -22.32
CA THR A 84 34.03 -46.82 -22.78
C THR A 84 32.54 -46.93 -22.35
N SER A 85 31.68 -46.65 -23.35
CA SER A 85 30.39 -47.26 -23.76
C SER A 85 29.21 -47.45 -22.79
N ASN A 86 28.02 -46.90 -23.10
CA ASN A 86 27.00 -47.60 -23.92
C ASN A 86 25.75 -46.73 -24.18
N GLU A 87 25.09 -47.03 -25.29
CA GLU A 87 23.97 -46.32 -25.91
C GLU A 87 22.65 -46.40 -25.10
N ASN A 88 21.90 -45.29 -25.04
CA ASN A 88 20.47 -45.29 -25.43
C ASN A 88 19.89 -43.87 -25.53
N LYS A 89 19.29 -43.62 -26.70
CA LYS A 89 18.66 -42.38 -27.14
C LYS A 89 17.20 -42.39 -26.70
N VAL A 90 16.79 -41.46 -25.85
CA VAL A 90 15.37 -41.03 -25.77
C VAL A 90 15.32 -39.52 -25.60
N ALA A 91 14.84 -38.86 -26.64
CA ALA A 91 14.42 -37.47 -26.58
C ALA A 91 13.15 -37.39 -25.73
N ILE A 92 13.19 -36.64 -24.64
CA ILE A 92 11.97 -36.13 -24.01
C ILE A 92 12.09 -34.61 -23.99
N GLN A 93 11.51 -34.02 -25.03
CA GLN A 93 11.06 -32.64 -25.04
C GLN A 93 9.86 -32.56 -24.08
N HIS A 94 10.07 -32.05 -22.87
CA HIS A 94 8.98 -31.51 -22.07
C HIS A 94 9.25 -30.04 -21.82
N GLY A 95 8.83 -29.24 -22.82
CA GLY A 95 8.40 -27.88 -22.58
C GLY A 95 7.26 -27.92 -21.56
N GLY A 96 7.55 -27.36 -20.39
CA GLY A 96 6.64 -27.26 -19.26
C GLY A 96 6.84 -25.93 -18.54
N THR A 97 7.04 -24.83 -19.27
CA THR A 97 6.86 -23.49 -18.74
C THR A 97 5.36 -23.26 -18.58
N SER A 98 4.78 -23.77 -17.49
CA SER A 98 3.33 -23.72 -17.31
C SER A 98 2.98 -23.17 -15.93
N SER A 99 2.33 -22.00 -15.97
CA SER A 99 1.53 -21.38 -14.91
C SER A 99 2.23 -20.91 -13.62
N ASN A 100 3.20 -21.64 -13.07
CA ASN A 100 3.81 -21.26 -11.78
C ASN A 100 4.71 -20.02 -11.88
N GLU A 101 5.55 -19.90 -12.91
CA GLU A 101 6.42 -18.71 -13.09
C GLU A 101 5.61 -17.43 -13.38
N TYR A 102 4.46 -17.53 -14.04
CA TYR A 102 3.62 -16.38 -14.37
C TYR A 102 2.84 -15.87 -13.14
N VAL A 103 2.35 -16.79 -12.30
CA VAL A 103 1.71 -16.46 -11.02
C VAL A 103 2.74 -15.86 -10.06
N ASP A 104 3.95 -16.42 -10.01
CA ASP A 104 5.05 -15.95 -9.16
C ASP A 104 5.49 -14.51 -9.51
N MET A 105 5.71 -14.22 -10.80
CA MET A 105 6.06 -12.87 -11.27
C MET A 105 4.98 -11.81 -10.99
N SER A 106 3.70 -12.19 -11.04
CA SER A 106 2.59 -11.27 -10.75
C SER A 106 2.50 -10.92 -9.24
N GLN A 107 2.71 -11.90 -8.36
CA GLN A 107 2.77 -11.68 -6.91
C GLN A 107 4.05 -10.93 -6.50
N GLN A 108 5.18 -11.19 -7.18
CA GLN A 108 6.43 -10.50 -6.93
C GLN A 108 6.36 -9.02 -7.33
N ASN A 109 5.74 -8.67 -8.47
CA ASN A 109 5.51 -7.28 -8.85
C ASN A 109 4.54 -6.53 -7.90
N GLN A 110 3.55 -7.23 -7.33
CA GLN A 110 2.65 -6.66 -6.33
C GLN A 110 3.39 -6.38 -5.02
N LYS A 111 4.22 -7.32 -4.55
CA LYS A 111 5.13 -7.12 -3.40
C LYS A 111 6.09 -5.94 -3.63
N ASN A 112 6.66 -5.83 -4.83
CA ASN A 112 7.55 -4.73 -5.20
C ASN A 112 6.89 -3.35 -5.09
N THR A 113 5.58 -3.26 -5.27
CA THR A 113 4.85 -1.98 -5.15
C THR A 113 4.78 -1.49 -3.69
N LEU A 114 4.65 -2.40 -2.73
CA LEU A 114 4.61 -2.07 -1.30
C LEU A 114 6.02 -1.89 -0.71
N LYS A 115 7.04 -2.57 -1.26
CA LYS A 115 8.46 -2.45 -0.83
C LYS A 115 9.02 -1.03 -0.87
N LYS A 116 8.43 -0.12 -1.66
CA LYS A 116 8.84 1.29 -1.70
C LYS A 116 8.53 2.05 -0.41
N PHE A 117 7.60 1.54 0.40
CA PHE A 117 7.25 2.15 1.68
C PHE A 117 8.11 1.51 2.78
N GLU A 118 9.02 2.30 3.36
CA GLU A 118 9.80 1.89 4.54
C GLU A 118 8.97 2.00 5.82
N LEU A 119 7.88 2.79 5.79
CA LEU A 119 6.97 2.96 6.91
C LEU A 119 5.51 2.99 6.42
N VAL A 120 4.70 2.06 6.94
CA VAL A 120 3.23 2.11 6.85
C VAL A 120 2.67 2.37 8.23
N LEU A 121 1.95 3.49 8.40
CA LEU A 121 1.26 3.84 9.63
C LEU A 121 -0.25 3.79 9.42
N VAL A 122 -0.92 2.83 10.06
CA VAL A 122 -2.37 2.68 10.03
C VAL A 122 -3.00 3.39 11.23
N ILE A 123 -3.91 4.30 10.96
CA ILE A 123 -4.58 5.16 11.94
C ILE A 123 -6.08 4.91 11.86
N ASN A 124 -6.64 4.38 12.95
CA ASN A 124 -8.09 4.27 13.10
C ASN A 124 -8.67 5.62 13.51
N LEU A 125 -9.32 6.33 12.57
CA LEU A 125 -9.87 7.67 12.79
C LEU A 125 -11.00 7.71 13.81
N LYS A 126 -11.65 6.57 14.10
CA LYS A 126 -12.64 6.47 15.18
C LYS A 126 -11.99 6.67 16.55
N GLU A 127 -10.87 5.99 16.78
CA GLU A 127 -10.12 5.99 18.05
C GLU A 127 -9.48 7.35 18.31
N VAL A 128 -8.96 7.99 17.26
CA VAL A 128 -8.35 9.33 17.32
C VAL A 128 -9.28 10.45 16.85
N SER A 129 -10.59 10.24 16.92
CA SER A 129 -11.61 11.14 16.36
C SER A 129 -11.58 12.58 16.90
N LYS A 130 -10.92 12.80 18.04
CA LYS A 130 -10.74 14.10 18.70
C LYS A 130 -9.33 14.69 18.54
N CYS A 131 -8.40 13.96 17.94
CA CYS A 131 -7.02 14.42 17.73
C CYS A 131 -6.94 15.33 16.50
N ARG A 132 -6.37 16.52 16.69
CA ARG A 132 -6.27 17.54 15.63
C ARG A 132 -4.92 17.53 14.93
N SER A 133 -3.86 17.12 15.63
CA SER A 133 -2.49 17.05 15.10
C SER A 133 -2.04 15.61 14.90
N LEU A 134 -1.06 15.41 14.01
CA LEU A 134 -0.45 14.10 13.81
C LEU A 134 0.31 13.65 15.07
N ARG A 135 0.87 14.60 15.82
CA ARG A 135 1.48 14.34 17.13
C ARG A 135 0.47 13.74 18.11
N ASP A 136 -0.71 14.37 18.27
CA ASP A 136 -1.76 13.86 19.16
C ASP A 136 -2.24 12.47 18.73
N VAL A 137 -2.30 12.21 17.43
CA VAL A 137 -2.66 10.89 16.89
C VAL A 137 -1.62 9.85 17.30
N ILE A 138 -0.34 10.08 17.02
CA ILE A 138 0.74 9.13 17.33
C ILE A 138 0.82 8.87 18.84
N SER A 139 0.72 9.92 19.66
CA SER A 139 0.71 9.78 21.12
C SER A 139 -0.48 8.97 21.64
N ARG A 140 -1.64 8.99 20.96
CA ARG A 140 -2.82 8.20 21.37
C ARG A 140 -2.86 6.79 20.80
N CYS A 141 -2.16 6.51 19.71
CA CYS A 141 -2.12 5.18 19.10
C CYS A 141 -1.35 4.15 19.94
N ASN A 142 -0.75 4.56 21.08
CA ASN A 142 0.01 3.69 22.00
C ASN A 142 1.06 2.83 21.28
N ILE A 143 1.66 3.38 20.23
CA ILE A 143 2.75 2.77 19.45
C ILE A 143 4.01 2.68 20.33
N PHE A 144 4.20 3.68 21.18
CA PHE A 144 5.24 3.78 22.19
C PHE A 144 4.59 3.93 23.57
N THR A 145 5.36 3.72 24.63
CA THR A 145 4.85 3.91 26.00
C THR A 145 4.66 5.42 26.29
N GLU A 146 3.85 5.77 27.30
CA GLU A 146 3.53 7.18 27.61
C GLU A 146 4.78 8.03 27.93
N GLU A 147 5.86 7.40 28.38
CA GLU A 147 7.14 8.07 28.73
C GLU A 147 8.00 8.36 27.48
N ASP A 148 7.69 7.76 26.34
CA ASP A 148 8.49 7.79 25.12
C ASP A 148 8.20 9.02 24.23
N THR A 149 8.10 10.20 24.83
CA THR A 149 8.01 11.47 24.09
C THR A 149 9.11 11.61 23.03
N PRO A 150 10.39 11.24 23.30
CA PRO A 150 11.44 11.30 22.28
C PRO A 150 11.20 10.38 21.08
N LEU A 151 10.59 9.20 21.27
CA LEU A 151 10.27 8.30 20.16
C LEU A 151 9.13 8.84 19.30
N THR A 152 8.12 9.47 19.93
CA THR A 152 7.06 10.18 19.21
C THR A 152 7.64 11.28 18.31
N GLU A 153 8.52 12.12 18.86
CA GLU A 153 9.21 13.17 18.09
C GLU A 153 10.14 12.58 17.02
N GLY A 154 10.80 11.46 17.33
CA GLY A 154 11.62 10.70 16.39
C GLY A 154 10.81 10.20 15.18
N LEU A 155 9.64 9.61 15.42
CA LEU A 155 8.74 9.14 14.37
C LEU A 155 8.21 10.30 13.52
N LEU A 156 7.78 11.40 14.15
CA LEU A 156 7.35 12.62 13.45
C LEU A 156 8.46 13.19 12.57
N SER A 157 9.69 13.25 13.09
CA SER A 157 10.89 13.70 12.38
C SER A 157 11.22 12.79 11.19
N TYR A 158 11.13 11.47 11.37
CA TYR A 158 11.33 10.51 10.30
C TYR A 158 10.27 10.69 9.19
N ILE A 159 8.99 10.82 9.55
CA ILE A 159 7.90 11.06 8.59
C ILE A 159 8.14 12.35 7.80
N ALA A 160 8.53 13.43 8.47
CA ALA A 160 8.76 14.73 7.82
C ALA A 160 9.93 14.70 6.83
N LYS A 161 10.99 13.93 7.13
CA LYS A 161 12.22 13.85 6.31
C LYS A 161 12.15 12.82 5.19
N ASN A 162 11.40 11.73 5.35
CA ASN A 162 11.39 10.58 4.44
C ASN A 162 10.04 10.39 3.71
N GLN A 163 9.32 11.50 3.47
CA GLN A 163 7.92 11.47 3.05
C GLN A 163 7.61 10.52 1.88
N GLU A 164 8.44 10.49 0.83
CA GLU A 164 8.21 9.63 -0.33
C GLU A 164 8.16 8.12 -0.05
N LYS A 165 8.75 7.69 1.07
CA LYS A 165 8.81 6.30 1.53
C LYS A 165 7.78 5.99 2.62
N VAL A 166 6.90 6.94 2.92
CA VAL A 166 5.89 6.81 3.98
C VAL A 166 4.49 6.68 3.38
N LEU A 167 3.75 5.68 3.86
CA LEU A 167 2.32 5.53 3.64
C LEU A 167 1.56 5.77 4.95
N LEU A 168 0.72 6.80 4.95
CA LEU A 168 -0.23 7.06 6.03
C LEU A 168 -1.60 6.53 5.62
N VAL A 169 -2.14 5.58 6.37
CA VAL A 169 -3.48 5.02 6.12
C VAL A 169 -4.42 5.50 7.20
N PHE A 170 -5.45 6.25 6.81
CA PHE A 170 -6.48 6.76 7.71
C PHE A 170 -7.79 6.00 7.49
N ASP A 171 -8.10 5.08 8.39
CA ASP A 171 -9.27 4.22 8.31
C ASP A 171 -10.48 4.85 9.02
N GLY A 172 -11.58 5.08 8.30
CA GLY A 172 -12.86 5.53 8.86
C GLY A 172 -13.05 7.05 8.95
N TYR A 173 -12.81 7.80 7.87
CA TYR A 173 -13.02 9.27 7.87
C TYR A 173 -14.44 9.68 8.27
N ASP A 174 -15.44 8.85 7.97
CA ASP A 174 -16.81 9.14 8.34
C ASP A 174 -17.05 9.22 9.86
N GLU A 175 -16.15 8.67 10.66
CA GLU A 175 -16.16 8.73 12.12
C GLU A 175 -15.28 9.86 12.70
N TYR A 176 -14.47 10.53 11.89
CA TYR A 176 -13.61 11.64 12.32
C TYR A 176 -14.41 12.91 12.65
N ARG A 177 -14.07 13.59 13.75
CA ARG A 177 -14.89 14.70 14.31
C ARG A 177 -14.20 16.05 14.39
N CYS A 178 -12.94 16.19 13.99
CA CYS A 178 -12.23 17.47 14.09
C CYS A 178 -12.49 18.46 12.95
N GLY A 179 -13.18 18.04 11.88
CA GLY A 179 -13.53 18.88 10.74
C GLY A 179 -12.31 19.39 9.95
N SER A 180 -12.53 20.42 9.13
CA SER A 180 -11.55 20.93 8.16
C SER A 180 -10.41 21.79 8.75
N ASN A 181 -10.51 22.16 10.03
CA ASN A 181 -9.53 23.00 10.73
C ASN A 181 -8.44 22.18 11.45
N SER A 182 -8.36 20.86 11.22
CA SER A 182 -7.33 20.01 11.80
C SER A 182 -6.12 19.86 10.87
N GLU A 183 -4.94 19.69 11.45
CA GLU A 183 -3.74 19.34 10.67
C GLU A 183 -3.93 18.02 9.92
N ILE A 184 -4.68 17.08 10.49
CA ILE A 184 -5.03 15.83 9.83
C ILE A 184 -5.80 16.10 8.52
N TYR A 185 -6.73 17.05 8.51
CA TYR A 185 -7.41 17.44 7.28
C TYR A 185 -6.48 18.15 6.29
N GLU A 186 -5.53 18.95 6.76
CA GLU A 186 -4.47 19.53 5.92
C GLU A 186 -3.60 18.46 5.25
N ILE A 187 -3.36 17.33 5.92
CA ILE A 187 -2.67 16.16 5.35
C ILE A 187 -3.52 15.54 4.25
N PHE A 188 -4.83 15.34 4.47
CA PHE A 188 -5.75 14.78 3.46
C PHE A 188 -5.76 15.63 2.19
N ARG A 189 -5.79 16.96 2.33
CA ARG A 189 -5.78 17.91 1.22
C ARG A 189 -4.39 18.14 0.61
N GLY A 190 -3.34 17.51 1.13
CA GLY A 190 -1.98 17.66 0.60
C GLY A 190 -1.31 18.99 0.91
N LYS A 191 -1.87 19.80 1.82
CA LYS A 191 -1.25 21.05 2.29
C LYS A 191 -0.04 20.74 3.17
N LYS A 192 -0.15 19.70 4.00
CA LYS A 192 0.92 19.10 4.80
C LYS A 192 1.26 17.70 4.32
N LEU A 193 2.52 17.29 4.59
CA LEU A 193 3.06 15.97 4.21
C LEU A 193 2.78 15.62 2.74
N ARG A 194 3.03 16.58 1.84
CA ARG A 194 2.62 16.56 0.43
C ARG A 194 3.19 15.36 -0.33
N ASN A 195 4.40 14.95 0.04
CA ASN A 195 5.13 13.88 -0.64
C ASN A 195 4.84 12.49 -0.05
N CYS A 196 4.22 12.42 1.14
CA CYS A 196 3.69 11.18 1.71
C CYS A 196 2.59 10.63 0.81
N CYS A 197 2.55 9.30 0.69
CA CYS A 197 1.36 8.65 0.19
C CYS A 197 0.33 8.60 1.33
N VAL A 198 -0.90 9.01 1.05
CA VAL A 198 -1.99 9.00 2.01
C VAL A 198 -3.16 8.22 1.42
N LEU A 199 -3.62 7.20 2.13
CA LEU A 199 -4.82 6.45 1.80
C LEU A 199 -5.89 6.74 2.85
N ILE A 200 -7.09 7.12 2.42
CA ILE A 200 -8.21 7.42 3.30
C ILE A 200 -9.37 6.50 2.97
N THR A 201 -9.94 5.84 3.96
CA THR A 201 -11.19 5.08 3.78
C THR A 201 -12.39 5.88 4.30
N THR A 202 -13.53 5.80 3.62
CA THR A 202 -14.75 6.49 4.06
C THR A 202 -16.03 5.87 3.51
N ARG A 203 -17.17 6.18 4.12
CA ARG A 203 -18.49 5.94 3.51
C ARG A 203 -18.73 6.88 2.34
N ILE A 204 -19.44 6.39 1.32
CA ILE A 204 -19.81 7.18 0.13
C ILE A 204 -20.48 8.51 0.53
N SER A 205 -21.32 8.50 1.57
CA SER A 205 -22.03 9.68 2.07
C SER A 205 -21.15 10.82 2.60
N LYS A 206 -19.86 10.58 2.82
CA LYS A 206 -18.90 11.59 3.29
C LYS A 206 -17.69 11.78 2.36
N ALA A 207 -17.66 11.08 1.23
CA ALA A 207 -16.53 11.13 0.31
C ALA A 207 -16.36 12.50 -0.36
N ASP A 208 -17.45 13.22 -0.63
CA ASP A 208 -17.42 14.53 -1.27
C ASP A 208 -16.70 15.60 -0.45
N GLU A 209 -16.63 15.44 0.88
CA GLU A 209 -15.88 16.37 1.75
C GLU A 209 -14.37 16.33 1.52
N LEU A 210 -13.87 15.28 0.86
CA LEU A 210 -12.45 15.03 0.59
C LEU A 210 -12.07 15.20 -0.89
N ARG A 211 -13.05 15.41 -1.78
CA ARG A 211 -12.84 15.69 -3.20
C ARG A 211 -12.35 17.11 -3.42
#